data_AF-A0A8T5AKN1-F1
#
_entry.id   AF-A0A8T5AKN1-F1
#
_cell.length_a   1.000
_cell.length_b   1.000
_cell.length_c   1.000
_cell.angle_alpha   90.00
_cell.angle_beta   90.00
_cell.angle_gamma   90.00
#
_symmetry.space_group_name_H-M   'P 1'
#
loop_
_entity.id
_entity.type
_entity.pdbx_description
1 polymer ?
#
loop_
_entity_poly.entity_id
_entity_poly.type
_entity_poly.pdbx_seq_one_letter_code
_entity_poly.pdbx_strand_id
1 'polypeptide(L)'
;MGGGGLKVSAAVLILIGLAMASSLKASSSNDVPFKDLRLLYDLNLPILTLSPPSSFKGTVEFTFMNLSSDSASVKVILDGELIAGAESRDVKMNGTVTIPIGVNTLLYLKPNGEPGFEGGAEIIGLPLDLDGYQIFLGGIFRCEGEIPIVTPAGRFTTYRFRNETSISNLVLETSLHYDKYSRVMIYAELKARSGFHTYSYTMKLVETNMPQEAQPSPCLIATAAYASPMDPKVQELRSFRDDIVLKTRLGSAFMECFNAWYYSFSPYIAEAERRCEPLRLGLRTILIPLIEILKVSRHIYGAVPSTLELNLILMGLTASAMIGAVYLSPILALTLHRRRGVGRGVSKAAAYLTVFSTICLTAGAATGRTPTPWLGILSSITVISSLTAGGALAAEAALLVVDKSIGDSREYRCDS
;
A
#
# COMPACT_ATOMS: atom_id res chain seq x y z
N MET A 1 54.79 14.77 9.18
CA MET A 1 54.32 13.43 8.79
C MET A 1 52.87 13.28 9.26
N GLY A 2 51.94 13.80 8.46
CA GLY A 2 50.50 13.74 8.73
C GLY A 2 49.83 13.03 7.56
N GLY A 3 49.58 11.74 7.72
CA GLY A 3 48.74 10.92 6.84
C GLY A 3 47.55 10.50 7.69
N GLY A 4 46.32 10.69 7.24
CA GLY A 4 45.83 10.09 6.00
C GLY A 4 45.08 8.81 6.37
N GLY A 5 44.02 8.97 7.16
CA GLY A 5 43.15 7.90 7.61
C GLY A 5 41.84 8.54 7.98
N LEU A 6 40.93 8.61 7.00
CA LEU A 6 39.53 8.98 7.21
C LEU A 6 39.05 8.17 8.42
N LYS A 7 38.90 8.83 9.58
CA LYS A 7 38.56 8.14 10.82
C LYS A 7 37.21 7.51 10.59
N VAL A 8 37.16 6.19 10.74
CA VAL A 8 36.00 5.32 10.53
C VAL A 8 34.76 5.72 11.36
N SER A 9 34.88 6.76 12.20
CA SER A 9 33.79 7.52 12.83
C SER A 9 32.68 7.90 11.84
N ALA A 10 33.03 8.03 10.56
CA ALA A 10 32.13 8.28 9.44
C ALA A 10 31.11 7.17 9.17
N ALA A 11 31.47 5.90 9.31
CA ALA A 11 30.56 4.78 9.04
C ALA A 11 29.45 4.63 10.11
N VAL A 12 29.73 5.10 11.32
CA VAL A 12 28.78 5.17 12.45
C VAL A 12 27.69 6.20 12.17
N LEU A 13 28.10 7.37 11.65
CA LEU A 13 27.20 8.46 11.24
C LEU A 13 26.44 8.11 9.95
N ILE A 14 26.96 7.22 9.12
CA ILE A 14 26.27 6.74 7.91
C ILE A 14 24.97 6.01 8.27
N LEU A 15 24.95 5.10 9.25
CA LEU A 15 23.74 4.35 9.64
C LEU A 15 22.88 5.05 10.71
N ILE A 16 23.48 5.86 11.58
CA ILE A 16 22.75 6.67 12.57
C ILE A 16 22.19 7.97 11.94
N GLY A 17 22.89 8.58 10.98
CA GLY A 17 22.45 9.76 10.21
C GLY A 17 21.35 9.44 9.20
N LEU A 18 21.33 8.21 8.66
CA LEU A 18 20.20 7.59 7.97
C LEU A 18 18.90 7.64 8.80
N ALA A 19 19.03 7.77 10.13
CA ALA A 19 17.94 7.69 11.08
C ALA A 19 17.68 8.99 11.87
N MET A 20 18.46 10.07 11.69
CA MET A 20 18.41 11.23 12.61
C MET A 20 18.33 12.64 12.01
N ALA A 21 18.29 12.82 10.69
CA ALA A 21 18.17 14.18 10.16
C ALA A 21 17.02 14.34 9.18
N SER A 22 16.03 15.09 9.61
CA SER A 22 15.23 15.99 8.78
C SER A 22 14.43 16.89 9.71
N SER A 23 15.04 18.04 10.00
CA SER A 23 14.32 19.21 10.48
C SER A 23 13.78 19.92 9.24
N LEU A 24 12.45 20.03 9.14
CA LEU A 24 11.70 21.20 8.66
C LEU A 24 10.20 20.95 8.95
N LYS A 25 9.46 22.05 9.16
CA LYS A 25 8.26 22.17 10.00
C LYS A 25 6.93 21.85 9.30
N ALA A 26 6.07 21.14 10.06
CA ALA A 26 4.58 21.11 10.16
C ALA A 26 3.67 20.84 8.94
N SER A 27 2.66 19.95 9.10
CA SER A 27 1.25 20.29 9.40
C SER A 27 0.31 19.07 9.28
N SER A 28 -0.93 19.23 9.75
CA SER A 28 -1.88 18.25 10.29
C SER A 28 -2.66 17.32 9.33
N SER A 29 -3.02 16.16 9.91
CA SER A 29 -4.24 15.34 9.76
C SER A 29 -4.68 14.85 8.37
N ASN A 30 -4.59 13.54 8.17
CA ASN A 30 -5.72 12.60 8.11
C ASN A 30 -5.15 11.19 7.94
N ASP A 31 -5.79 10.14 8.48
CA ASP A 31 -5.22 8.77 8.55
C ASP A 31 -4.55 8.29 7.25
N VAL A 32 -3.31 7.81 7.39
CA VAL A 32 -2.39 7.41 6.30
C VAL A 32 -1.78 6.03 6.64
N PRO A 33 -1.58 5.14 5.65
CA PRO A 33 -1.30 3.70 5.78
C PRO A 33 0.08 3.29 6.27
N PHE A 34 0.99 4.23 6.53
CA PHE A 34 2.21 3.90 7.26
C PHE A 34 2.03 4.13 8.76
N LYS A 35 0.85 4.55 9.23
CA LYS A 35 0.62 4.78 10.65
C LYS A 35 0.84 3.46 11.38
N ASP A 36 1.76 3.49 12.32
CA ASP A 36 2.19 2.34 13.11
C ASP A 36 2.98 1.27 12.33
N LEU A 37 3.41 1.54 11.09
CA LEU A 37 4.37 0.66 10.39
C LEU A 37 5.66 0.61 11.21
N ARG A 38 6.02 -0.60 11.64
CA ARG A 38 7.19 -0.90 12.46
C ARG A 38 8.17 -1.72 11.63
N LEU A 39 9.40 -1.22 11.51
CA LEU A 39 10.51 -1.88 10.83
C LEU A 39 11.66 -2.00 11.83
N LEU A 40 11.96 -3.21 12.28
CA LEU A 40 13.08 -3.49 13.16
C LEU A 40 14.22 -4.10 12.33
N TYR A 41 15.39 -3.48 12.39
CA TYR A 41 16.59 -3.94 11.70
C TYR A 41 17.70 -4.31 12.69
N ASP A 42 18.43 -5.38 12.37
CA ASP A 42 19.71 -5.71 12.99
C ASP A 42 20.80 -4.91 12.28
N LEU A 43 21.66 -4.26 13.07
CA LEU A 43 22.80 -3.48 12.64
C LEU A 43 24.08 -4.18 13.07
N ASN A 44 24.96 -4.43 12.11
CA ASN A 44 26.29 -4.93 12.38
C ASN A 44 27.34 -4.00 11.79
N LEU A 45 28.05 -3.29 12.68
CA LEU A 45 29.06 -2.30 12.34
C LEU A 45 30.40 -2.75 12.95
N PRO A 46 31.15 -3.62 12.26
CA PRO A 46 32.32 -4.26 12.84
C PRO A 46 33.45 -3.29 13.17
N ILE A 47 33.51 -2.12 12.52
CA ILE A 47 34.52 -1.07 12.79
C ILE A 47 33.88 0.32 12.68
N LEU A 48 33.91 1.06 13.79
CA LEU A 48 33.34 2.39 14.00
C LEU A 48 34.39 3.48 14.19
N THR A 49 35.56 3.20 14.76
CA THR A 49 36.72 4.11 14.77
C THR A 49 37.97 3.26 14.67
N LEU A 50 39.06 3.79 14.11
CA LEU A 50 40.33 3.05 13.99
C LEU A 50 41.26 3.28 15.18
N SER A 51 41.06 4.36 15.94
CA SER A 51 41.91 4.71 17.07
C SER A 51 41.11 5.55 18.10
N PRO A 52 40.65 4.94 19.20
CA PRO A 52 40.69 3.49 19.50
C PRO A 52 39.83 2.67 18.52
N PRO A 53 40.09 1.37 18.29
CA PRO A 53 39.20 0.51 17.52
C PRO A 53 37.85 0.42 18.24
N SER A 54 36.76 0.76 17.57
CA SER A 54 35.42 0.54 18.11
C SER A 54 34.55 -0.24 17.14
N SER A 55 33.50 -0.91 17.63
CA SER A 55 32.50 -1.63 16.86
C SER A 55 31.13 -1.43 17.50
N PHE A 56 30.06 -1.55 16.73
CA PHE A 56 28.71 -1.52 17.26
C PHE A 56 27.88 -2.65 16.69
N LYS A 57 27.10 -3.26 17.57
CA LYS A 57 26.11 -4.25 17.21
C LYS A 57 24.84 -3.97 17.99
N GLY A 58 23.72 -3.93 17.30
CA GLY A 58 22.46 -3.57 17.93
C GLY A 58 21.30 -3.63 16.95
N THR A 59 20.17 -3.10 17.38
CA THR A 59 18.98 -2.97 16.57
C THR A 59 18.58 -1.51 16.41
N VAL A 60 17.96 -1.21 15.28
CA VAL A 60 17.28 0.06 15.04
C VAL A 60 15.84 -0.21 14.64
N GLU A 61 14.92 0.44 15.35
CA GLU A 61 13.51 0.41 15.07
C GLU A 61 13.06 1.73 14.45
N PHE A 62 12.36 1.64 13.32
CA PHE A 62 11.65 2.74 12.69
C PHE A 62 10.14 2.53 12.87
N THR A 63 9.48 3.46 13.55
CA THR A 63 8.02 3.47 13.70
C THR A 63 7.47 4.68 12.97
N PHE A 64 6.71 4.47 11.90
CA PHE A 64 6.10 5.55 11.13
C PHE A 64 4.87 6.08 11.88
N MET A 65 4.84 7.38 12.12
CA MET A 65 3.81 8.11 12.86
C MET A 65 3.42 9.38 12.10
N ASN A 66 2.32 10.03 12.51
CA ASN A 66 1.92 11.39 12.09
C ASN A 66 2.23 11.70 10.62
N LEU A 67 1.48 11.04 9.76
CA LEU A 67 1.63 11.13 8.33
C LEU A 67 0.77 12.25 7.73
N SER A 68 1.32 12.89 6.72
CA SER A 68 0.66 13.90 5.88
C SER A 68 0.70 13.44 4.41
N SER A 69 0.17 14.26 3.50
CA SER A 69 0.26 14.02 2.05
C SER A 69 1.70 13.95 1.55
N ASP A 70 2.62 14.69 2.19
CA ASP A 70 3.95 14.95 1.64
C ASP A 70 5.11 14.46 2.54
N SER A 71 4.86 14.23 3.84
CA SER A 71 5.86 13.76 4.80
C SER A 71 5.31 12.87 5.91
N ALA A 72 6.14 11.99 6.47
CA ALA A 72 5.87 11.11 7.60
C ALA A 72 6.81 11.40 8.77
N SER A 73 6.30 11.38 10.02
CA SER A 73 7.16 11.47 11.22
C SER A 73 7.57 10.06 11.64
N VAL A 74 8.83 9.69 11.50
CA VAL A 74 9.35 8.37 11.85
C VAL A 74 10.04 8.46 13.20
N LYS A 75 9.52 7.75 14.20
CA LYS A 75 10.21 7.50 15.47
C LYS A 75 11.36 6.54 15.20
N VAL A 76 12.52 6.85 15.74
CA VAL A 76 13.71 6.02 15.64
C VAL A 76 14.15 5.64 17.03
N ILE A 77 14.37 4.34 17.26
CA ILE A 77 14.91 3.81 18.50
C ILE A 77 16.11 2.94 18.16
N LEU A 78 17.29 3.33 18.63
CA LEU A 78 18.52 2.57 18.51
C LEU A 78 18.83 1.93 19.87
N ASP A 79 19.12 0.64 19.89
CA ASP A 79 19.52 -0.10 21.09
C ASP A 79 20.63 -1.08 20.74
N GLY A 80 21.75 -1.04 21.46
CA GLY A 80 22.87 -1.94 21.17
C GLY A 80 24.09 -1.70 22.04
N GLU A 81 25.16 -2.39 21.69
CA GLU A 81 26.42 -2.41 22.42
C GLU A 81 27.50 -1.73 21.57
N LEU A 82 28.14 -0.71 22.13
CA LEU A 82 29.32 -0.05 21.59
C LEU A 82 30.56 -0.60 22.29
N ILE A 83 31.41 -1.29 21.54
CA ILE A 83 32.69 -1.78 22.02
C ILE A 83 33.75 -0.79 21.57
N ALA A 84 34.55 -0.24 22.47
CA ALA A 84 35.66 0.65 22.15
C ALA A 84 36.92 0.21 22.91
N GLY A 85 37.89 -0.35 22.19
CA GLY A 85 39.06 -0.99 22.80
C GLY A 85 38.64 -2.18 23.66
N ALA A 86 38.87 -2.10 24.97
CA ALA A 86 38.50 -3.13 25.95
C ALA A 86 37.21 -2.81 26.72
N GLU A 87 36.60 -1.63 26.50
CA GLU A 87 35.36 -1.23 27.15
C GLU A 87 34.16 -1.56 26.27
N SER A 88 33.11 -2.10 26.90
CA SER A 88 31.78 -2.23 26.30
C SER A 88 30.81 -1.28 27.00
N ARG A 89 29.98 -0.60 26.22
CA ARG A 89 28.95 0.34 26.71
C ARG A 89 27.64 0.09 25.98
N ASP A 90 26.57 -0.05 26.74
CA ASP A 90 25.21 -0.06 26.20
C ASP A 90 24.84 1.35 25.71
N VAL A 91 24.30 1.42 24.50
CA VAL A 91 23.86 2.65 23.84
C VAL A 91 22.39 2.53 23.51
N LYS A 92 21.58 3.43 24.09
CA LYS A 92 20.18 3.62 23.72
C LYS A 92 19.96 5.04 23.26
N MET A 93 19.42 5.20 22.05
CA MET A 93 19.03 6.50 21.52
C MET A 93 17.59 6.46 21.05
N ASN A 94 16.87 7.56 21.26
CA ASN A 94 15.54 7.75 20.72
C ASN A 94 15.47 9.10 20.00
N GLY A 95 14.72 9.14 18.90
CA GLY A 95 14.59 10.32 18.07
C GLY A 95 13.31 10.29 17.25
N THR A 96 13.03 11.39 16.57
CA THR A 96 11.94 11.48 15.59
C THR A 96 12.42 12.29 14.40
N VAL A 97 12.16 11.77 13.20
CA VAL A 97 12.66 12.31 11.92
C VAL A 97 11.51 12.44 10.94
N THR A 98 11.53 13.47 10.09
CA THR A 98 10.45 13.73 9.12
C THR A 98 10.84 13.30 7.70
N ILE A 99 10.35 12.17 7.22
CA ILE A 99 10.74 11.62 5.91
C ILE A 99 9.73 12.06 4.84
N PRO A 100 10.16 12.62 3.69
CA PRO A 100 9.22 12.93 2.59
C PRO A 100 8.63 11.64 2.03
N ILE A 101 7.32 11.58 1.73
CA ILE A 101 6.62 10.38 1.23
C ILE A 101 6.61 10.33 -0.32
N GLY A 102 6.76 11.50 -0.96
CA GLY A 102 6.60 11.69 -2.40
C GLY A 102 7.83 11.40 -3.27
N VAL A 103 8.90 10.82 -2.72
CA VAL A 103 10.20 10.56 -3.38
C VAL A 103 10.76 9.20 -2.97
N ASN A 104 11.72 8.66 -3.73
CA ASN A 104 12.45 7.46 -3.31
C ASN A 104 13.37 7.81 -2.14
N THR A 105 13.36 6.99 -1.10
CA THR A 105 14.21 7.14 0.07
C THR A 105 14.95 5.85 0.36
N LEU A 106 15.93 5.90 1.26
CA LEU A 106 16.66 4.69 1.66
C LEU A 106 15.73 3.64 2.30
N LEU A 107 14.68 4.04 3.01
CA LEU A 107 13.74 3.09 3.66
C LEU A 107 12.70 2.51 2.69
N TYR A 108 12.30 3.26 1.66
CA TYR A 108 11.30 2.79 0.70
C TYR A 108 11.43 3.48 -0.66
N LEU A 109 11.01 2.79 -1.73
CA LEU A 109 10.95 3.37 -3.07
C LEU A 109 9.56 3.93 -3.37
N LYS A 110 9.52 5.15 -3.92
CA LYS A 110 8.31 5.72 -4.51
C LYS A 110 7.89 4.83 -5.67
N PRO A 111 6.58 4.73 -5.91
CA PRO A 111 6.11 4.10 -7.11
C PRO A 111 5.92 5.08 -8.25
N ASN A 112 6.92 5.12 -9.13
CA ASN A 112 6.78 5.64 -10.48
C ASN A 112 6.68 4.49 -11.48
N GLY A 113 5.94 4.74 -12.57
CA GLY A 113 5.50 3.75 -13.56
C GLY A 113 6.57 3.35 -14.58
N GLU A 114 6.22 2.26 -15.27
CA GLU A 114 6.81 1.68 -16.48
C GLU A 114 8.00 0.70 -16.41
N PRO A 115 8.09 -0.21 -17.42
CA PRO A 115 8.91 -1.44 -17.43
C PRO A 115 10.41 -1.19 -17.62
N GLY A 116 10.87 0.03 -17.35
CA GLY A 116 12.24 0.49 -17.53
C GLY A 116 12.96 0.69 -16.20
N PHE A 117 13.15 -0.39 -15.43
CA PHE A 117 14.22 -0.45 -14.42
C PHE A 117 15.62 -0.43 -15.06
N GLU A 118 15.72 -0.28 -16.38
CA GLU A 118 16.96 -0.29 -17.16
C GLU A 118 17.87 0.92 -16.91
N GLY A 119 17.41 1.97 -16.20
CA GLY A 119 18.20 3.17 -15.90
C GLY A 119 18.65 3.35 -14.44
N GLY A 120 18.06 2.62 -13.49
CA GLY A 120 18.25 2.83 -12.05
C GLY A 120 17.18 3.70 -11.37
N ALA A 121 17.28 3.85 -10.04
CA ALA A 121 16.42 4.70 -9.21
C ALA A 121 17.24 5.81 -8.57
N GLU A 122 16.82 7.07 -8.74
CA GLU A 122 17.35 8.17 -7.94
C GLU A 122 16.78 8.04 -6.52
N ILE A 123 17.63 7.70 -5.57
CA ILE A 123 17.29 7.53 -4.16
C ILE A 123 17.79 8.77 -3.43
N ILE A 124 16.89 9.48 -2.76
CA ILE A 124 17.27 10.61 -1.92
C ILE A 124 17.79 10.05 -0.60
N GLY A 125 19.05 10.35 -0.33
CA GLY A 125 19.71 10.13 0.95
C GLY A 125 20.13 11.47 1.53
N LEU A 126 20.28 11.54 2.86
CA LEU A 126 20.69 12.78 3.49
C LEU A 126 22.17 13.11 3.22
N PRO A 127 22.53 14.40 3.11
CA PRO A 127 23.92 14.83 3.24
C PRO A 127 24.41 14.54 4.65
N LEU A 128 25.50 13.79 4.75
CA LEU A 128 26.19 13.49 6.00
C LEU A 128 27.36 14.46 6.14
N ASP A 129 27.38 15.28 7.19
CA ASP A 129 28.54 16.11 7.51
C ASP A 129 29.55 15.31 8.34
N LEU A 130 30.74 15.12 7.80
CA LEU A 130 31.82 14.31 8.36
C LEU A 130 33.11 15.10 8.39
N ASP A 131 33.45 15.66 9.55
CA ASP A 131 34.63 16.51 9.73
C ASP A 131 34.74 17.61 8.64
N GLY A 132 33.61 18.20 8.24
CA GLY A 132 33.52 19.24 7.22
C GLY A 132 33.37 18.73 5.78
N TYR A 133 33.26 17.42 5.55
CA TYR A 133 32.95 16.83 4.26
C TYR A 133 31.48 16.36 4.21
N GLN A 134 30.71 16.88 3.25
CA GLN A 134 29.35 16.39 3.00
C GLN A 134 29.37 15.14 2.11
N ILE A 135 29.02 13.97 2.67
CA ILE A 135 28.83 12.73 1.93
C ILE A 135 27.35 12.54 1.62
N PHE A 136 27.00 12.46 0.34
CA PHE A 136 25.64 12.16 -0.10
C PHE A 136 25.49 10.66 -0.31
N LEU A 137 24.71 9.99 0.56
CA LEU A 137 24.29 8.60 0.33
C LEU A 137 23.16 8.49 -0.71
N GLY A 138 22.60 9.63 -1.09
CA GLY A 138 21.67 9.72 -2.21
C GLY A 138 22.38 9.67 -3.55
N GLY A 139 21.67 9.25 -4.58
CA GLY A 139 22.20 9.19 -5.94
C GLY A 139 21.41 8.23 -6.81
N ILE A 140 21.92 7.99 -8.01
CA ILE A 140 21.30 7.07 -8.96
C ILE A 140 21.83 5.66 -8.69
N PHE A 141 20.95 4.79 -8.19
CA PHE A 141 21.26 3.39 -7.97
C PHE A 141 20.83 2.55 -9.17
N ARG A 142 21.72 1.74 -9.73
CA ARG A 142 21.38 0.84 -10.84
C ARG A 142 20.65 -0.38 -10.31
N CYS A 143 19.55 -0.76 -10.96
CA CYS A 143 18.83 -1.99 -10.65
C CYS A 143 19.55 -3.17 -11.31
N GLU A 144 19.89 -4.18 -10.53
CA GLU A 144 20.59 -5.39 -11.02
C GLU A 144 19.66 -6.61 -11.11
N GLY A 145 18.37 -6.45 -10.82
CA GLY A 145 17.34 -7.48 -10.95
C GLY A 145 16.79 -8.03 -9.63
N GLU A 146 16.06 -9.14 -9.73
CA GLU A 146 15.36 -9.77 -8.61
C GLU A 146 16.26 -10.77 -7.87
N ILE A 147 16.30 -10.65 -6.54
CA ILE A 147 17.08 -11.51 -5.65
C ILE A 147 16.20 -11.92 -4.45
N PRO A 148 15.98 -13.22 -4.21
CA PRO A 148 15.28 -13.67 -3.02
C PRO A 148 16.16 -13.51 -1.78
N ILE A 149 15.63 -12.90 -0.73
CA ILE A 149 16.31 -12.75 0.56
C ILE A 149 15.49 -13.43 1.66
N VAL A 150 16.19 -14.17 2.52
CA VAL A 150 15.61 -14.76 3.73
C VAL A 150 16.14 -14.02 4.96
N THR A 151 15.20 -13.54 5.75
CA THR A 151 15.42 -12.80 6.99
C THR A 151 14.64 -13.44 8.14
N PRO A 152 14.95 -13.11 9.41
CA PRO A 152 14.11 -13.51 10.53
C PRO A 152 12.65 -13.03 10.39
N ALA A 153 12.44 -11.88 9.73
CA ALA A 153 11.12 -11.34 9.43
C ALA A 153 10.37 -12.11 8.33
N GLY A 154 11.04 -13.02 7.60
CA GLY A 154 10.44 -13.72 6.48
C GLY A 154 11.29 -13.89 5.24
N ARG A 155 10.70 -14.54 4.23
CA ARG A 155 11.23 -14.65 2.88
C ARG A 155 10.63 -13.54 2.01
N PHE A 156 11.49 -12.79 1.34
CA PHE A 156 11.12 -11.67 0.48
C PHE A 156 11.72 -11.85 -0.90
N THR A 157 10.99 -11.45 -1.93
CA THR A 157 11.53 -11.31 -3.29
C THR A 157 11.91 -9.86 -3.46
N THR A 158 13.20 -9.54 -3.58
CA THR A 158 13.69 -8.15 -3.56
C THR A 158 14.26 -7.71 -4.89
N TYR A 159 14.22 -6.42 -5.19
CA TYR A 159 15.04 -5.80 -6.23
C TYR A 159 16.35 -5.30 -5.61
N ARG A 160 17.49 -5.66 -6.22
CA ARG A 160 18.81 -5.15 -5.80
C ARG A 160 19.17 -3.89 -6.55
N PHE A 161 19.54 -2.87 -5.79
CA PHE A 161 20.00 -1.56 -6.25
C PHE A 161 21.42 -1.35 -5.79
N ARG A 162 22.31 -0.95 -6.71
CA ARG A 162 23.72 -0.72 -6.41
C ARG A 162 24.16 0.68 -6.82
N ASN A 163 24.94 1.31 -5.97
CA ASN A 163 25.64 2.56 -6.23
C ASN A 163 27.10 2.43 -5.79
N GLU A 164 28.01 3.04 -6.55
CA GLU A 164 29.43 3.08 -6.24
C GLU A 164 29.91 4.53 -6.30
N THR A 165 30.44 5.02 -5.18
CA THR A 165 30.94 6.38 -5.03
C THR A 165 32.37 6.37 -4.53
N SER A 166 33.25 7.11 -5.19
CA SER A 166 34.67 7.19 -4.82
C SER A 166 35.02 8.57 -4.30
N ILE A 167 35.63 8.63 -3.12
CA ILE A 167 36.12 9.87 -2.49
C ILE A 167 37.60 9.67 -2.19
N SER A 168 38.47 10.30 -2.99
CA SER A 168 39.92 10.11 -2.90
C SER A 168 40.30 8.62 -2.99
N ASN A 169 40.88 8.03 -1.94
CA ASN A 169 41.30 6.62 -1.89
C ASN A 169 40.23 5.68 -1.31
N LEU A 170 39.06 6.20 -0.95
CA LEU A 170 37.95 5.43 -0.39
C LEU A 170 36.90 5.16 -1.48
N VAL A 171 36.63 3.89 -1.74
CA VAL A 171 35.52 3.46 -2.61
C VAL A 171 34.40 2.93 -1.73
N LEU A 172 33.21 3.51 -1.86
CA LEU A 172 32.00 3.11 -1.16
C LEU A 172 31.08 2.41 -2.15
N GLU A 173 30.80 1.13 -1.92
CA GLU A 173 29.86 0.33 -2.69
C GLU A 173 28.62 0.09 -1.83
N THR A 174 27.51 0.72 -2.20
CA THR A 174 26.23 0.63 -1.49
C THR A 174 25.29 -0.31 -2.25
N SER A 175 24.78 -1.32 -1.56
CA SER A 175 23.78 -2.26 -2.08
C SER A 175 22.52 -2.20 -1.23
N LEU A 176 21.38 -1.93 -1.86
CA LEU A 176 20.07 -1.81 -1.22
C LEU A 176 19.12 -2.83 -1.83
N HIS A 177 18.37 -3.53 -1.00
CA HIS A 177 17.39 -4.52 -1.42
C HIS A 177 16.02 -4.10 -0.94
N TYR A 178 15.13 -3.82 -1.89
CA TYR A 178 13.75 -3.45 -1.61
C TYR A 178 12.81 -4.59 -1.96
N ASP A 179 11.82 -4.86 -1.12
CA ASP A 179 10.79 -5.85 -1.45
C ASP A 179 10.06 -5.49 -2.75
N LYS A 180 9.81 -6.49 -3.59
CA LYS A 180 9.15 -6.35 -4.88
C LYS A 180 7.76 -5.74 -4.74
N TYR A 181 7.07 -6.06 -3.66
CA TYR A 181 5.70 -5.62 -3.43
C TYR A 181 5.69 -4.41 -2.52
N SER A 182 6.05 -4.52 -1.25
CA SER A 182 5.96 -3.40 -0.29
C SER A 182 6.90 -2.25 -0.64
N ARG A 183 7.94 -2.48 -1.46
CA ARG A 183 8.99 -1.50 -1.81
C ARG A 183 9.72 -0.93 -0.60
N VAL A 184 9.65 -1.63 0.53
CA VAL A 184 10.40 -1.32 1.74
C VAL A 184 11.75 -2.01 1.69
N MET A 185 12.78 -1.37 2.21
CA MET A 185 14.12 -1.93 2.31
C MET A 185 14.12 -3.15 3.24
N ILE A 186 14.55 -4.29 2.74
CA ILE A 186 14.68 -5.56 3.49
C ILE A 186 16.11 -5.75 3.97
N TYR A 187 17.08 -5.32 3.17
CA TYR A 187 18.50 -5.48 3.46
C TYR A 187 19.32 -4.35 2.82
N ALA A 188 20.31 -3.85 3.54
CA ALA A 188 21.29 -2.91 3.02
C ALA A 188 22.69 -3.36 3.41
N GLU A 189 23.64 -3.17 2.49
CA GLU A 189 25.05 -3.42 2.70
C GLU A 189 25.86 -2.24 2.16
N LEU A 190 26.78 -1.71 2.96
CA LEU A 190 27.77 -0.73 2.54
C LEU A 190 29.16 -1.36 2.67
N LYS A 191 29.88 -1.48 1.55
CA LYS A 191 31.27 -1.91 1.53
C LYS A 191 32.17 -0.69 1.33
N ALA A 192 32.98 -0.39 2.34
CA ALA A 192 33.99 0.65 2.29
C ALA A 192 35.36 0.02 2.01
N ARG A 193 35.97 0.36 0.88
CA ARG A 193 37.31 -0.10 0.49
C ARG A 193 38.29 1.05 0.53
N SER A 194 39.33 0.93 1.36
CA SER A 194 40.42 1.90 1.46
C SER A 194 41.75 1.17 1.40
N GLY A 195 42.44 1.27 0.26
CA GLY A 195 43.66 0.50 0.01
C GLY A 195 43.39 -1.02 0.02
N PHE A 196 44.06 -1.76 0.91
CA PHE A 196 43.90 -3.21 1.07
C PHE A 196 42.82 -3.61 2.09
N HIS A 197 42.23 -2.64 2.80
CA HIS A 197 41.20 -2.91 3.80
C HIS A 197 39.81 -2.77 3.21
N THR A 198 38.96 -3.76 3.47
CA THR A 198 37.53 -3.74 3.13
C THR A 198 36.72 -3.89 4.42
N TYR A 199 35.81 -2.96 4.65
CA TYR A 199 34.87 -2.97 5.76
C TYR A 199 33.46 -3.15 5.20
N SER A 200 32.67 -4.06 5.77
CA SER A 200 31.26 -4.27 5.39
C SER A 200 30.37 -3.90 6.56
N TYR A 201 29.37 -3.08 6.29
CA TYR A 201 28.34 -2.64 7.21
C TYR A 201 27.01 -3.16 6.72
N THR A 202 26.26 -3.83 7.57
CA THR A 202 25.00 -4.45 7.17
C THR A 202 23.84 -4.02 8.05
N MET A 203 22.68 -3.89 7.41
CA MET A 203 21.41 -3.61 8.05
C MET A 203 20.39 -4.60 7.49
N LYS A 204 19.83 -5.45 8.36
CA LYS A 204 18.96 -6.56 7.95
C LYS A 204 17.64 -6.51 8.69
N LEU A 205 16.51 -6.60 7.97
CA LEU A 205 15.20 -6.61 8.60
C LEU A 205 15.02 -7.86 9.48
N VAL A 206 14.56 -7.68 10.71
CA VAL A 206 14.39 -8.74 11.72
C VAL A 206 12.92 -8.95 12.05
N GLU A 207 12.18 -7.85 12.23
CA GLU A 207 10.77 -7.89 12.57
C GLU A 207 10.04 -6.78 11.83
N THR A 208 8.82 -7.05 11.42
CA THR A 208 7.94 -6.05 10.85
C THR A 208 6.48 -6.45 11.00
N ASN A 209 5.61 -5.45 11.11
CA ASN A 209 4.17 -5.63 10.94
C ASN A 209 3.71 -5.39 9.50
N MET A 210 4.63 -5.30 8.53
CA MET A 210 4.27 -5.38 7.12
C MET A 210 3.51 -6.68 6.85
N PRO A 211 2.46 -6.66 6.03
CA PRO A 211 1.80 -7.88 5.58
C PRO A 211 2.83 -8.77 4.87
N GLN A 212 3.33 -9.79 5.56
CA GLN A 212 4.25 -10.76 4.97
C GLN A 212 3.48 -11.60 3.95
N GLU A 213 4.16 -12.00 2.88
CA GLU A 213 3.63 -12.78 1.76
C GLU A 213 3.15 -14.18 2.17
N ALA A 214 2.07 -14.26 2.94
CA ALA A 214 1.13 -15.38 2.94
C ALA A 214 0.01 -15.03 1.95
N GLN A 215 0.39 -14.78 0.69
CA GLN A 215 -0.47 -14.62 -0.49
C GLN A 215 -1.95 -14.26 -0.19
N PRO A 216 -2.29 -13.03 0.23
CA PRO A 216 -3.60 -12.49 -0.03
C PRO A 216 -3.45 -11.67 -1.31
N SER A 217 -3.73 -12.37 -2.40
CA SER A 217 -3.86 -11.89 -3.77
C SER A 217 -3.81 -10.34 -3.91
N PRO A 218 -2.78 -9.74 -4.52
CA PRO A 218 -2.60 -8.29 -4.51
C PRO A 218 -3.75 -7.60 -5.27
N CYS A 219 -4.29 -6.49 -4.73
CA CYS A 219 -5.20 -5.63 -5.48
C CYS A 219 -4.46 -4.97 -6.67
N LEU A 220 -4.17 -5.74 -7.73
CA LEU A 220 -3.28 -5.39 -8.84
C LEU A 220 -3.64 -4.07 -9.53
N ILE A 221 -4.91 -3.88 -9.88
CA ILE A 221 -5.39 -2.66 -10.55
C ILE A 221 -5.24 -1.46 -9.62
N ALA A 222 -5.69 -1.55 -8.37
CA ALA A 222 -5.55 -0.44 -7.43
C ALA A 222 -4.06 -0.13 -7.13
N THR A 223 -3.23 -1.17 -7.01
CA THR A 223 -1.79 -1.03 -6.77
C THR A 223 -1.09 -0.39 -7.98
N ALA A 224 -1.48 -0.72 -9.21
CA ALA A 224 -0.94 -0.10 -10.41
C ALA A 224 -1.45 1.35 -10.56
N ALA A 225 -2.73 1.60 -10.27
CA ALA A 225 -3.34 2.92 -10.28
C ALA A 225 -2.68 3.86 -9.30
N TYR A 226 -2.70 3.56 -8.01
CA TYR A 226 -2.07 4.39 -6.98
C TYR A 226 -0.54 4.21 -6.93
N ALA A 227 -0.02 3.33 -7.79
CA ALA A 227 1.38 3.00 -7.99
C ALA A 227 2.02 2.29 -6.77
N SER A 228 1.58 2.56 -5.52
CA SER A 228 2.06 1.90 -4.31
C SER A 228 1.07 0.86 -3.81
N PRO A 229 1.53 -0.33 -3.38
CA PRO A 229 0.68 -1.21 -2.58
C PRO A 229 0.50 -0.70 -1.15
N MET A 230 1.36 0.22 -0.70
CA MET A 230 1.24 0.91 0.58
C MET A 230 0.48 2.24 0.46
N ASP A 231 -0.18 2.51 -0.67
CA ASP A 231 -1.00 3.71 -0.83
C ASP A 231 -2.24 3.65 0.09
N PRO A 232 -2.67 4.78 0.71
CA PRO A 232 -3.81 4.79 1.62
C PRO A 232 -5.07 4.18 1.01
N LYS A 233 -5.32 4.47 -0.26
CA LYS A 233 -6.49 4.00 -0.99
C LYS A 233 -6.42 2.49 -1.25
N VAL A 234 -5.23 1.95 -1.47
CA VAL A 234 -5.02 0.50 -1.65
C VAL A 234 -5.12 -0.24 -0.32
N GLN A 235 -4.61 0.35 0.75
CA GLN A 235 -4.68 -0.22 2.09
C GLN A 235 -6.09 -0.18 2.68
N GLU A 236 -6.91 0.81 2.32
CA GLU A 236 -8.34 0.80 2.65
C GLU A 236 -9.04 -0.43 2.04
N LEU A 237 -8.78 -0.73 0.77
CA LEU A 237 -9.34 -1.92 0.11
C LEU A 237 -8.86 -3.23 0.77
N ARG A 238 -7.58 -3.28 1.15
CA ARG A 238 -6.98 -4.46 1.80
C ARG A 238 -7.52 -4.66 3.21
N SER A 239 -7.55 -3.61 4.03
CA SER A 239 -8.13 -3.69 5.38
C SER A 239 -9.62 -4.05 5.31
N PHE A 240 -10.39 -3.49 4.37
CA PHE A 240 -11.77 -3.92 4.17
C PHE A 240 -11.87 -5.42 3.87
N ARG A 241 -11.04 -5.94 2.95
CA ARG A 241 -10.99 -7.38 2.64
C ARG A 241 -10.57 -8.20 3.85
N ASP A 242 -9.44 -7.88 4.45
CA ASP A 242 -8.75 -8.72 5.43
C ASP A 242 -9.41 -8.63 6.82
N ASP A 243 -9.82 -7.43 7.24
CA ASP A 243 -10.37 -7.20 8.56
C ASP A 243 -11.86 -7.39 8.69
N ILE A 244 -12.60 -7.38 7.58
CA ILE A 244 -14.07 -7.46 7.58
C ILE A 244 -14.53 -8.69 6.80
N VAL A 245 -14.16 -8.77 5.52
CA VAL A 245 -14.69 -9.82 4.62
C VAL A 245 -14.12 -11.19 4.98
N LEU A 246 -12.80 -11.34 5.06
CA LEU A 246 -12.15 -12.63 5.30
C LEU A 246 -12.34 -13.17 6.72
N LYS A 247 -12.77 -12.33 7.68
CA LYS A 247 -13.13 -12.78 9.05
C LYS A 247 -14.45 -13.56 9.10
N THR A 248 -15.20 -13.60 8.01
CA THR A 248 -16.50 -14.29 7.91
C THR A 248 -16.43 -15.48 6.96
N ARG A 249 -17.27 -16.49 7.19
CA ARG A 249 -17.36 -17.65 6.31
C ARG A 249 -18.02 -17.29 4.98
N LEU A 250 -19.04 -16.43 5.00
CA LEU A 250 -19.65 -15.95 3.76
C LEU A 250 -18.68 -15.11 2.94
N GLY A 251 -17.94 -14.20 3.59
CA GLY A 251 -17.01 -13.32 2.91
C GLY A 251 -15.83 -14.07 2.31
N SER A 252 -15.27 -15.05 3.03
CA SER A 252 -14.21 -15.92 2.48
C SER A 252 -14.69 -16.73 1.26
N ALA A 253 -15.89 -17.33 1.33
CA ALA A 253 -16.47 -18.04 0.18
C ALA A 253 -16.76 -17.11 -1.02
N PHE A 254 -17.23 -15.88 -0.77
CA PHE A 254 -17.38 -14.86 -1.81
C PHE A 254 -16.04 -14.50 -2.44
N MET A 255 -14.99 -14.32 -1.62
CA MET A 255 -13.67 -13.93 -2.07
C MET A 255 -13.01 -14.99 -2.96
N GLU A 256 -13.32 -16.28 -2.80
CA GLU A 256 -12.88 -17.32 -3.73
C GLU A 256 -13.43 -17.09 -5.15
N CYS A 257 -14.74 -16.87 -5.27
CA CYS A 257 -15.39 -16.56 -6.56
C CYS A 257 -14.91 -15.23 -7.14
N PHE A 258 -14.83 -14.20 -6.31
CA PHE A 258 -14.35 -12.87 -6.71
C PHE A 258 -12.90 -12.94 -7.20
N ASN A 259 -12.01 -13.63 -6.49
CA ASN A 259 -10.62 -13.77 -6.88
C ASN A 259 -10.49 -14.50 -8.22
N ALA A 260 -11.21 -15.61 -8.43
CA ALA A 260 -11.19 -16.33 -9.70
C ALA A 260 -11.59 -15.42 -10.88
N TRP A 261 -12.62 -14.59 -10.70
CA TRP A 261 -13.03 -13.61 -11.70
C TRP A 261 -12.01 -12.48 -11.86
N TYR A 262 -11.60 -11.83 -10.78
CA TYR A 262 -10.72 -10.64 -10.79
C TYR A 262 -9.33 -10.95 -11.34
N TYR A 263 -8.70 -12.08 -10.95
CA TYR A 263 -7.37 -12.44 -11.44
C TYR A 263 -7.35 -13.00 -12.85
N SER A 264 -8.51 -13.32 -13.43
CA SER A 264 -8.58 -13.72 -14.84
C SER A 264 -8.19 -12.59 -15.81
N PHE A 265 -8.40 -11.32 -15.41
CA PHE A 265 -8.15 -10.16 -16.27
C PHE A 265 -7.25 -9.07 -15.65
N SER A 266 -7.22 -8.95 -14.31
CA SER A 266 -6.50 -7.86 -13.65
C SER A 266 -5.00 -7.75 -13.95
N PRO A 267 -4.23 -8.83 -14.19
CA PRO A 267 -2.81 -8.69 -14.57
C PRO A 267 -2.63 -7.93 -15.89
N TYR A 268 -3.49 -8.19 -16.88
CA TYR A 268 -3.43 -7.52 -18.17
C TYR A 268 -3.77 -6.04 -18.08
N ILE A 269 -4.78 -5.69 -17.27
CA ILE A 269 -5.16 -4.29 -17.03
C ILE A 269 -4.06 -3.54 -16.26
N ALA A 270 -3.51 -4.15 -15.21
CA ALA A 270 -2.44 -3.54 -14.41
C ALA A 270 -1.16 -3.29 -15.25
N GLU A 271 -0.88 -4.16 -16.22
CA GLU A 271 0.22 -3.96 -17.15
C GLU A 271 -0.08 -2.90 -18.23
N ALA A 272 -1.30 -2.87 -18.76
CA ALA A 272 -1.73 -1.84 -19.69
C ALA A 272 -1.71 -0.44 -19.04
N GLU A 273 -2.13 -0.36 -17.78
CA GLU A 273 -2.10 0.86 -16.98
C GLU A 273 -0.68 1.39 -16.78
N ARG A 274 0.30 0.49 -16.57
CA ARG A 274 1.69 0.90 -16.47
C ARG A 274 2.12 1.65 -17.73
N ARG A 275 1.76 1.15 -18.92
CA ARG A 275 2.20 1.68 -20.24
C ARG A 275 1.44 2.91 -20.73
N CYS A 276 0.38 3.32 -20.04
CA CYS A 276 -0.55 4.35 -20.54
C CYS A 276 -1.02 5.24 -19.39
N GLU A 277 -0.41 6.43 -19.29
CA GLU A 277 -0.73 7.39 -18.23
C GLU A 277 -2.20 7.88 -18.21
N PRO A 278 -2.86 8.14 -19.35
CA PRO A 278 -4.29 8.45 -19.35
C PRO A 278 -5.17 7.31 -18.80
N LEU A 279 -4.82 6.05 -19.07
CA LEU A 279 -5.54 4.90 -18.54
C LEU A 279 -5.41 4.82 -17.01
N ARG A 280 -4.21 5.09 -16.50
CA ARG A 280 -3.95 5.19 -15.05
C ARG A 280 -4.80 6.25 -14.36
N LEU A 281 -4.90 7.44 -14.96
CA LEU A 281 -5.73 8.52 -14.43
C LEU A 281 -7.23 8.15 -14.46
N GLY A 282 -7.67 7.50 -15.54
CA GLY A 282 -9.03 7.00 -15.66
C GLY A 282 -9.37 5.98 -14.56
N LEU A 283 -8.51 4.98 -14.34
CA LEU A 283 -8.69 3.97 -13.30
C LEU A 283 -8.66 4.56 -11.90
N ARG A 284 -7.75 5.51 -11.60
CA ARG A 284 -7.79 6.27 -10.33
C ARG A 284 -9.13 6.95 -10.11
N THR A 285 -9.62 7.65 -11.13
CA THR A 285 -10.90 8.38 -11.07
C THR A 285 -12.06 7.42 -10.83
N ILE A 286 -12.05 6.26 -11.49
CA ILE A 286 -13.06 5.20 -11.31
C ILE A 286 -12.97 4.60 -9.90
N LEU A 287 -11.78 4.43 -9.31
CA LEU A 287 -11.60 3.83 -7.99
C LEU A 287 -12.02 4.73 -6.83
N ILE A 288 -12.00 6.06 -6.98
CA ILE A 288 -12.37 6.99 -5.91
C ILE A 288 -13.79 6.72 -5.37
N PRO A 289 -14.86 6.77 -6.19
CA PRO A 289 -16.22 6.54 -5.69
C PRO A 289 -16.39 5.13 -5.12
N LEU A 290 -15.73 4.12 -5.70
CA LEU A 290 -15.75 2.75 -5.17
C LEU A 290 -15.24 2.70 -3.73
N ILE A 291 -14.09 3.31 -3.46
CA ILE A 291 -13.49 3.31 -2.13
C ILE A 291 -14.36 4.06 -1.13
N GLU A 292 -14.93 5.20 -1.52
CA GLU A 292 -15.81 5.96 -0.64
C GLU A 292 -17.11 5.20 -0.33
N ILE A 293 -17.68 4.46 -1.29
CA ILE A 293 -18.82 3.57 -1.05
C ILE A 293 -18.48 2.48 -0.02
N LEU A 294 -17.28 1.90 -0.10
CA LEU A 294 -16.84 0.87 0.85
C LEU A 294 -16.64 1.43 2.27
N LYS A 295 -16.14 2.67 2.39
CA LYS A 295 -16.06 3.36 3.69
C LYS A 295 -17.45 3.61 4.27
N VAL A 296 -18.39 4.09 3.44
CA VAL A 296 -19.77 4.32 3.88
C VAL A 296 -20.43 3.01 4.31
N SER A 297 -20.27 1.94 3.56
CA SER A 297 -20.84 0.64 3.90
C SER A 297 -20.24 0.06 5.18
N ARG A 298 -18.95 0.31 5.46
CA ARG A 298 -18.29 -0.09 6.71
C ARG A 298 -18.97 0.48 7.95
N HIS A 299 -19.56 1.68 7.90
CA HIS A 299 -20.32 2.21 9.04
C HIS A 299 -21.58 1.39 9.38
N ILE A 300 -22.10 0.62 8.42
CA ILE A 300 -23.24 -0.28 8.62
C ILE A 300 -22.78 -1.59 9.27
N TYR A 301 -21.52 -1.95 9.08
CA TYR A 301 -20.91 -3.12 9.71
C TYR A 301 -20.80 -2.91 11.22
N GLY A 302 -21.71 -3.52 11.98
CA GLY A 302 -21.81 -3.38 13.44
C GLY A 302 -22.91 -2.43 13.92
N ALA A 303 -23.66 -1.79 13.01
CA ALA A 303 -24.79 -0.93 13.37
C ALA A 303 -25.97 -1.72 13.99
N VAL A 304 -26.08 -3.01 13.66
CA VAL A 304 -27.08 -3.91 14.21
C VAL A 304 -26.39 -4.89 15.18
N PRO A 305 -26.86 -5.04 16.43
CA PRO A 305 -26.35 -6.04 17.37
C PRO A 305 -26.78 -7.43 16.91
N SER A 306 -26.07 -7.97 15.92
CA SER A 306 -26.38 -9.22 15.25
C SER A 306 -25.11 -10.04 14.98
N THR A 307 -25.24 -11.17 14.30
CA THR A 307 -24.10 -12.03 13.96
C THR A 307 -23.18 -11.35 12.94
N LEU A 308 -21.89 -11.70 12.98
CA LEU A 308 -20.88 -11.18 12.05
C LEU A 308 -21.28 -11.41 10.58
N GLU A 309 -21.90 -12.55 10.29
CA GLU A 309 -22.39 -12.92 8.96
C GLU A 309 -23.56 -12.03 8.51
N LEU A 310 -24.50 -11.69 9.39
CA LEU A 310 -25.63 -10.82 9.03
C LEU A 310 -25.17 -9.39 8.79
N ASN A 311 -24.26 -8.89 9.63
CA ASN A 311 -23.62 -7.58 9.45
C ASN A 311 -22.87 -7.50 8.10
N LEU A 312 -22.18 -8.57 7.72
CA LEU A 312 -21.53 -8.65 6.40
C LEU A 312 -22.54 -8.61 5.25
N ILE A 313 -23.65 -9.35 5.34
CA ILE A 313 -24.68 -9.35 4.30
C ILE A 313 -25.27 -7.95 4.12
N LEU A 314 -25.62 -7.27 5.23
CA LEU A 314 -26.22 -5.93 5.17
C LEU A 314 -25.25 -4.89 4.59
N MET A 315 -23.99 -4.93 5.03
CA MET A 315 -22.93 -4.09 4.47
C MET A 315 -22.72 -4.40 2.98
N GLY A 316 -22.65 -5.67 2.60
CA GLY A 316 -22.46 -6.11 1.21
C GLY A 316 -23.60 -5.71 0.29
N LEU A 317 -24.85 -5.82 0.74
CA LEU A 317 -26.04 -5.34 0.01
C LEU A 317 -26.00 -3.83 -0.17
N THR A 318 -25.63 -3.09 0.87
CA THR A 318 -25.56 -1.63 0.79
C THR A 318 -24.45 -1.21 -0.18
N ALA A 319 -23.25 -1.80 -0.05
CA ALA A 319 -22.13 -1.52 -0.94
C ALA A 319 -22.48 -1.86 -2.41
N SER A 320 -23.01 -3.05 -2.67
CA SER A 320 -23.35 -3.49 -4.03
C SER A 320 -24.47 -2.65 -4.65
N ALA A 321 -25.51 -2.30 -3.90
CA ALA A 321 -26.56 -1.39 -4.36
C ALA A 321 -26.03 0.01 -4.70
N MET A 322 -25.15 0.58 -3.85
CA MET A 322 -24.51 1.88 -4.11
C MET A 322 -23.57 1.84 -5.33
N ILE A 323 -22.78 0.77 -5.48
CA ILE A 323 -21.93 0.55 -6.67
C ILE A 323 -22.82 0.48 -7.91
N GLY A 324 -23.92 -0.27 -7.86
CA GLY A 324 -24.88 -0.33 -8.96
C GLY A 324 -25.46 1.04 -9.31
N ALA A 325 -25.87 1.80 -8.29
CA ALA A 325 -26.42 3.14 -8.46
C ALA A 325 -25.43 4.12 -9.08
N VAL A 326 -24.13 4.01 -8.80
CA VAL A 326 -23.11 4.92 -9.36
C VAL A 326 -22.64 4.49 -10.75
N TYR A 327 -22.30 3.21 -10.94
CA TYR A 327 -21.66 2.76 -12.19
C TYR A 327 -22.63 2.22 -13.24
N LEU A 328 -23.69 1.53 -12.80
CA LEU A 328 -24.63 0.89 -13.73
C LEU A 328 -25.77 1.83 -14.13
N SER A 329 -26.12 2.81 -13.29
CA SER A 329 -27.22 3.75 -13.58
C SER A 329 -27.05 4.57 -14.86
N PRO A 330 -25.88 5.15 -15.24
CA PRO A 330 -25.79 5.90 -16.50
C PRO A 330 -25.97 4.99 -17.72
N ILE A 331 -25.43 3.77 -17.68
CA ILE A 331 -25.55 2.78 -18.75
C ILE A 331 -27.00 2.32 -18.90
N LEU A 332 -27.67 2.03 -17.79
CA LEU A 332 -29.09 1.65 -17.77
C LEU A 332 -29.99 2.82 -18.18
N ALA A 333 -29.72 4.03 -17.72
CA ALA A 333 -30.50 5.21 -18.11
C ALA A 333 -30.44 5.43 -19.62
N LEU A 334 -29.27 5.30 -20.25
CA LEU A 334 -29.11 5.43 -21.71
C LEU A 334 -29.85 4.34 -22.48
N THR A 335 -29.76 3.08 -22.05
CA THR A 335 -30.41 1.95 -22.74
C THR A 335 -31.93 1.95 -22.54
N LEU A 336 -32.39 2.26 -21.33
CA LEU A 336 -33.80 2.31 -20.96
C LEU A 336 -34.50 3.58 -21.43
N HIS A 337 -33.77 4.66 -21.73
CA HIS A 337 -34.33 5.85 -22.37
C HIS A 337 -35.09 5.48 -23.65
N ARG A 338 -34.62 4.46 -24.39
CA ARG A 338 -35.28 3.95 -25.61
C ARG A 338 -36.40 2.94 -25.36
N ARG A 339 -36.51 2.34 -24.17
CA ARG A 339 -37.47 1.27 -23.83
C ARG A 339 -37.94 1.35 -22.37
N ARG A 340 -38.61 2.45 -22.02
CA ARG A 340 -39.03 2.80 -20.64
C ARG A 340 -39.83 1.73 -19.90
N GLY A 341 -40.62 0.89 -20.60
CA GLY A 341 -41.43 -0.17 -19.97
C GLY A 341 -40.63 -1.38 -19.47
N VAL A 342 -39.43 -1.61 -20.04
CA VAL A 342 -38.61 -2.79 -19.71
C VAL A 342 -37.81 -2.59 -18.42
N GLY A 343 -37.42 -1.34 -18.11
CA GLY A 343 -36.62 -1.00 -16.92
C GLY A 343 -37.28 -1.41 -15.60
N ARG A 344 -38.58 -1.10 -15.47
CA ARG A 344 -39.37 -1.43 -14.27
C ARG A 344 -39.52 -2.92 -14.04
N GLY A 345 -39.57 -3.71 -15.11
CA GLY A 345 -39.58 -5.17 -15.02
C GLY A 345 -38.26 -5.72 -14.50
N VAL A 346 -37.14 -5.21 -15.05
CA VAL A 346 -35.79 -5.62 -14.65
C VAL A 346 -35.49 -5.24 -13.19
N SER A 347 -35.82 -4.01 -12.77
CA SER A 347 -35.63 -3.56 -11.38
C SER A 347 -36.37 -4.45 -10.37
N LYS A 348 -37.66 -4.73 -10.63
CA LYS A 348 -38.47 -5.61 -9.77
C LYS A 348 -37.93 -7.03 -9.74
N ALA A 349 -37.62 -7.61 -10.90
CA ALA A 349 -37.07 -8.96 -10.99
C ALA A 349 -35.73 -9.07 -10.22
N ALA A 350 -34.84 -8.10 -10.38
CA ALA A 350 -33.58 -8.03 -9.65
C ALA A 350 -33.81 -7.92 -8.14
N ALA A 351 -34.73 -7.04 -7.71
CA ALA A 351 -35.06 -6.88 -6.29
C ALA A 351 -35.64 -8.17 -5.68
N TYR A 352 -36.57 -8.84 -6.36
CA TYR A 352 -37.09 -10.14 -5.90
C TYR A 352 -36.01 -11.21 -5.81
N LEU A 353 -35.09 -11.23 -6.79
CA LEU A 353 -33.96 -12.15 -6.79
C LEU A 353 -33.01 -11.87 -5.62
N THR A 354 -32.72 -10.60 -5.32
CA THR A 354 -31.91 -10.22 -4.15
C THR A 354 -32.57 -10.63 -2.84
N VAL A 355 -33.88 -10.42 -2.68
CA VAL A 355 -34.60 -10.85 -1.48
C VAL A 355 -34.56 -12.37 -1.35
N PHE A 356 -34.83 -13.11 -2.42
CA PHE A 356 -34.78 -14.57 -2.39
C PHE A 356 -33.37 -15.10 -2.07
N SER A 357 -32.34 -14.58 -2.74
CA SER A 357 -30.97 -15.05 -2.56
C SER A 357 -30.43 -14.72 -1.17
N THR A 358 -30.79 -13.57 -0.59
CA THR A 358 -30.41 -13.19 0.78
C THR A 358 -31.08 -14.06 1.83
N ILE A 359 -32.34 -14.45 1.65
CA ILE A 359 -33.02 -15.44 2.51
C ILE A 359 -32.29 -16.78 2.44
N CYS A 360 -31.94 -17.26 1.24
CA CYS A 360 -31.17 -18.50 1.09
C CYS A 360 -29.77 -18.40 1.72
N LEU A 361 -29.10 -17.26 1.56
CA LEU A 361 -27.74 -17.02 2.08
C LEU A 361 -27.72 -16.96 3.61
N THR A 362 -28.69 -16.28 4.22
CA THR A 362 -28.85 -16.21 5.68
C THR A 362 -29.17 -17.58 6.28
N ALA A 363 -30.08 -18.35 5.65
CA ALA A 363 -30.37 -19.73 6.07
C ALA A 363 -29.15 -20.66 5.93
N GLY A 364 -28.40 -20.55 4.83
CA GLY A 364 -27.17 -21.33 4.61
C GLY A 364 -26.07 -21.00 5.61
N ALA A 365 -25.91 -19.71 5.95
CA ALA A 365 -24.98 -19.27 6.98
C ALA A 365 -25.38 -19.78 8.37
N ALA A 366 -26.66 -19.67 8.74
CA ALA A 366 -27.17 -20.08 10.05
C ALA A 366 -27.06 -21.60 10.30
N THR A 367 -27.25 -22.42 9.26
CA THR A 367 -27.21 -23.87 9.41
C THR A 367 -25.81 -24.44 9.57
N GLY A 368 -24.75 -23.70 9.20
CA GLY A 368 -23.37 -24.15 9.30
C GLY A 368 -22.99 -25.33 8.39
N ARG A 369 -23.96 -26.00 7.74
CA ARG A 369 -23.77 -27.26 7.00
C ARG A 369 -23.60 -27.11 5.49
N THR A 370 -23.83 -25.91 4.95
CA THR A 370 -23.68 -25.67 3.51
C THR A 370 -22.20 -25.70 3.10
N PRO A 371 -21.84 -26.43 2.03
CA PRO A 371 -20.48 -26.43 1.50
C PRO A 371 -20.05 -25.03 1.03
N THR A 372 -18.75 -24.71 1.15
CA THR A 372 -18.19 -23.40 0.81
C THR A 372 -18.43 -22.95 -0.65
N PRO A 373 -18.38 -23.83 -1.69
CA PRO A 373 -18.60 -23.37 -3.07
C PRO A 373 -20.02 -22.87 -3.32
N TRP A 374 -21.01 -23.49 -2.67
CA TRP A 374 -22.41 -23.07 -2.78
C TRP A 374 -22.64 -21.70 -2.14
N LEU A 375 -21.98 -21.42 -1.03
CA LEU A 375 -22.00 -20.10 -0.40
C LEU A 375 -21.36 -19.03 -1.28
N GLY A 376 -20.26 -19.36 -1.96
CA GLY A 376 -19.60 -18.46 -2.92
C GLY A 376 -20.51 -18.09 -4.11
N ILE A 377 -21.21 -19.08 -4.67
CA ILE A 377 -22.17 -18.84 -5.76
C ILE A 377 -23.35 -18.00 -5.29
N LEU A 378 -23.98 -18.35 -4.16
CA LEU A 378 -25.14 -17.63 -3.63
C LEU A 378 -24.80 -16.19 -3.24
N SER A 379 -23.64 -15.96 -2.63
CA SER A 379 -23.16 -14.60 -2.30
C SER A 379 -22.88 -13.79 -3.57
N SER A 380 -22.28 -14.39 -4.59
CA SER A 380 -22.05 -13.73 -5.88
C SER A 380 -23.37 -13.36 -6.59
N ILE A 381 -24.37 -14.26 -6.61
CA ILE A 381 -25.71 -13.98 -7.15
C ILE A 381 -26.37 -12.83 -6.37
N THR A 382 -26.23 -12.83 -5.06
CA THR A 382 -26.77 -11.76 -4.20
C THR A 382 -26.15 -10.42 -4.53
N VAL A 383 -24.83 -10.36 -4.68
CA VAL A 383 -24.11 -9.12 -5.05
C VAL A 383 -24.53 -8.63 -6.44
N ILE A 384 -24.60 -9.51 -7.44
CA ILE A 384 -24.96 -9.13 -8.81
C ILE A 384 -26.43 -8.67 -8.90
N SER A 385 -27.35 -9.37 -8.23
CA SER A 385 -28.76 -8.97 -8.20
C SER A 385 -28.96 -7.64 -7.47
N SER A 386 -28.25 -7.41 -6.36
CA SER A 386 -28.33 -6.14 -5.62
C SER A 386 -27.74 -4.97 -6.41
N LEU A 387 -26.62 -5.19 -7.10
CA LEU A 387 -26.00 -4.22 -7.99
C LEU A 387 -26.93 -3.83 -9.15
N THR A 388 -27.58 -4.82 -9.77
CA THR A 388 -28.54 -4.57 -10.86
C THR A 388 -29.80 -3.87 -10.38
N ALA A 389 -30.33 -4.25 -9.22
CA ALA A 389 -31.48 -3.58 -8.61
C ALA A 389 -31.17 -2.12 -8.26
N GLY A 390 -30.05 -1.85 -7.60
CA GLY A 390 -29.61 -0.49 -7.24
C GLY A 390 -29.37 0.40 -8.46
N GLY A 391 -28.70 -0.13 -9.49
CA GLY A 391 -28.48 0.58 -10.75
C GLY A 391 -29.76 0.90 -11.50
N ALA A 392 -30.70 -0.04 -11.59
CA ALA A 392 -31.97 0.16 -12.27
C ALA A 392 -32.85 1.19 -11.55
N LEU A 393 -32.93 1.13 -10.21
CA LEU A 393 -33.67 2.11 -9.40
C LEU A 393 -33.11 3.53 -9.56
N ALA A 394 -31.79 3.69 -9.50
CA ALA A 394 -31.14 4.98 -9.68
C ALA A 394 -31.34 5.54 -11.11
N ALA A 395 -31.26 4.68 -12.13
CA ALA A 395 -31.52 5.06 -13.51
C ALA A 395 -32.97 5.55 -13.72
N GLU A 396 -33.95 4.87 -13.12
CA GLU A 396 -35.35 5.28 -13.18
C GLU A 396 -35.57 6.63 -12.50
N ALA A 397 -35.00 6.83 -11.30
CA ALA A 397 -35.09 8.10 -10.59
C ALA A 397 -34.48 9.26 -11.41
N ALA A 398 -33.31 9.04 -12.03
CA ALA A 398 -32.67 10.03 -12.89
C ALA A 398 -33.52 10.39 -14.11
N LEU A 399 -34.11 9.39 -14.79
CA LEU A 399 -34.99 9.64 -15.95
C LEU A 399 -36.25 10.42 -15.57
N LEU A 400 -36.84 10.16 -14.39
CA LEU A 400 -37.99 10.93 -13.88
C LEU A 400 -37.64 12.40 -13.62
N VAL A 401 -36.45 12.67 -13.07
CA VAL A 401 -35.98 14.05 -12.84
C VAL A 401 -35.77 14.79 -14.17
N VAL A 402 -35.17 14.12 -15.16
CA VAL A 402 -34.97 14.68 -16.50
C VAL A 402 -36.31 14.97 -17.19
N ASP A 403 -37.27 14.04 -17.13
CA ASP A 403 -38.59 14.24 -17.73
C ASP A 403 -39.35 15.40 -17.06
N LYS A 404 -39.24 15.55 -15.74
CA LYS A 404 -39.83 16.69 -15.02
C LYS A 404 -39.20 18.02 -15.45
N SER A 405 -37.88 18.05 -15.58
CA SER A 405 -37.13 19.25 -16.04
C SER A 405 -37.48 19.66 -17.47
N ILE A 406 -37.66 18.69 -18.37
CA ILE A 406 -38.11 18.94 -19.76
C ILE A 406 -39.57 19.40 -19.80
N GLY A 407 -40.42 18.86 -18.93
CA GLY A 407 -41.83 19.26 -18.78
C GLY A 407 -41.97 20.74 -18.41
N ASP A 408 -41.32 21.17 -17.32
CA ASP A 408 -41.29 22.57 -16.88
C ASP A 408 -40.77 23.50 -18.00
N SER A 409 -39.74 23.07 -18.73
CA SER A 409 -39.15 23.87 -19.80
C SER A 409 -40.05 24.08 -21.03
N ARG A 410 -41.03 23.18 -21.26
CA ARG A 410 -42.03 23.33 -22.34
C ARG A 410 -43.17 24.22 -21.92
N GLU A 411 -43.56 24.19 -20.65
CA GLU A 411 -44.64 25.00 -20.10
C GLU A 411 -44.29 26.49 -20.16
N TYR A 412 -43.05 26.86 -19.82
CA TYR A 412 -42.53 28.24 -19.97
C TYR A 412 -42.43 28.75 -21.42
N ARG A 413 -42.45 27.87 -22.44
CA ARG A 413 -42.34 28.27 -23.85
C ARG A 413 -43.70 28.49 -24.52
N CYS A 414 -44.80 28.03 -23.90
CA CYS A 414 -46.15 28.23 -24.43
C CYS A 414 -46.81 29.53 -23.95
N ASP A 415 -46.25 30.16 -22.90
CA ASP A 415 -46.77 31.41 -22.30
C ASP A 415 -46.02 32.69 -22.78
N SER A 416 -45.12 32.55 -23.77
CA SER A 416 -44.37 33.63 -24.42
C SER A 416 -44.65 33.64 -25.91
#